data_AF-A0A354GM70-F1
#
_entry.id   AF-A0A354GM70-F1
#
_cell.length_a   1.000
_cell.length_b   1.000
_cell.length_c   1.000
_cell.angle_alpha   90.00
_cell.angle_beta   90.00
_cell.angle_gamma   90.00
#
_symmetry.space_group_name_H-M   'P 1'
#
loop_
_entity.id
_entity.type
_entity.pdbx_description
1 polymer ?
#
loop_
_entity_poly.entity_id
_entity_poly.type
_entity_poly.pdbx_seq_one_letter_code
_entity_poly.pdbx_strand_id
1 'polypeptide(L)'
;MLVVHSGCGKPTKAVNSGDAICLAGLAPYHDTHKIDENGRVIEVTLEGRQVDDAALIHLQNLSELRRLSLYGSSITDEGLTKLSGLKYLEGLGLGKTQITDHGLIHLEKMPSLHWVWLTEDPQITDQAVENLKKKALPGLTVYR
;
A
#
# COMPACT_ATOMS: atom_id res chain seq x y z
N MET A 1 -21.58 -20.17 12.43
CA MET A 1 -21.66 -19.02 13.34
C MET A 1 -20.37 -19.00 14.14
N LEU A 2 -19.38 -18.22 13.69
CA LEU A 2 -18.14 -18.00 14.43
C LEU A 2 -17.99 -16.48 14.58
N VAL A 3 -17.98 -16.02 15.83
CA VAL A 3 -17.89 -14.60 16.18
C VAL A 3 -16.41 -14.27 16.32
N VAL A 4 -15.86 -13.49 15.39
CA VAL A 4 -14.55 -12.86 15.58
C VAL A 4 -14.74 -11.61 16.43
N HIS A 5 -14.21 -11.65 17.66
CA HIS A 5 -14.11 -10.51 18.54
C HIS A 5 -12.89 -9.68 18.15
N SER A 6 -13.13 -8.49 17.58
CA SER A 6 -12.15 -7.40 17.53
C SER A 6 -12.90 -6.09 17.76
N GLY A 7 -12.30 -5.22 18.57
CA GLY A 7 -12.97 -4.14 19.30
C GLY A 7 -13.73 -3.09 18.48
N CYS A 8 -14.73 -2.52 19.17
CA CYS A 8 -15.34 -1.21 18.98
C CYS A 8 -15.43 -0.66 17.53
N GLY A 9 -16.60 -0.84 16.87
CA GLY A 9 -16.99 0.07 15.80
C GLY A 9 -17.97 -0.46 14.76
N LYS A 10 -19.27 -0.45 15.08
CA LYS A 10 -20.44 -0.47 14.16
C LYS A 10 -20.57 -1.72 13.25
N PRO A 11 -21.79 -2.06 12.77
CA PRO A 11 -21.98 -3.16 11.84
C PRO A 11 -21.18 -2.90 10.56
N THR A 12 -20.13 -3.69 10.33
CA THR A 12 -19.34 -3.62 9.11
C THR A 12 -20.18 -4.15 7.95
N LYS A 13 -20.43 -3.30 6.95
CA LYS A 13 -20.95 -3.75 5.65
C LYS A 13 -20.01 -4.84 5.12
N ALA A 14 -20.55 -5.84 4.43
CA ALA A 14 -19.74 -6.90 3.85
C ALA A 14 -18.87 -6.33 2.71
N VAL A 15 -17.63 -6.80 2.63
CA VAL A 15 -16.75 -6.55 1.48
C VAL A 15 -17.41 -7.13 0.22
N ASN A 16 -17.30 -6.44 -0.91
CA ASN A 16 -17.79 -6.96 -2.18
C ASN A 16 -17.06 -8.25 -2.58
N SER A 17 -17.69 -9.07 -3.41
CA SER A 17 -17.19 -10.40 -3.76
C SER A 17 -15.83 -10.39 -4.48
N GLY A 18 -15.50 -9.34 -5.23
CA GLY A 18 -14.22 -9.22 -5.93
C GLY A 18 -13.08 -8.97 -4.95
N ASP A 19 -13.22 -7.96 -4.10
CA ASP A 19 -12.21 -7.60 -3.12
C ASP A 19 -12.07 -8.67 -2.03
N ALA A 20 -13.15 -9.39 -1.70
CA ALA A 20 -13.10 -10.48 -0.72
C ALA A 20 -12.12 -11.60 -1.14
N ILE A 21 -11.95 -11.86 -2.44
CA ILE A 21 -10.97 -12.83 -2.95
C ILE A 21 -9.54 -12.33 -2.72
N CYS A 22 -9.31 -11.04 -2.96
CA CYS A 22 -8.01 -10.39 -2.68
C CYS A 22 -7.66 -10.47 -1.20
N LEU A 23 -8.60 -10.11 -0.32
CA LEU A 23 -8.40 -10.15 1.13
C LEU A 23 -8.16 -11.57 1.66
N ALA A 24 -8.80 -12.59 1.07
CA ALA A 24 -8.55 -13.97 1.45
C ALA A 24 -7.08 -14.40 1.22
N GLY A 25 -6.43 -13.87 0.17
CA GLY A 25 -5.00 -14.08 -0.07
C GLY A 25 -4.10 -13.30 0.88
N LEU A 26 -4.60 -12.23 1.49
CA LEU A 26 -3.88 -11.39 2.45
C LEU A 26 -4.02 -11.86 3.91
N ALA A 27 -4.99 -12.73 4.20
CA ALA A 27 -5.24 -13.25 5.55
C ALA A 27 -3.99 -13.82 6.27
N PRO A 28 -3.04 -14.52 5.59
CA PRO A 28 -1.79 -14.98 6.23
C PRO A 28 -0.87 -13.85 6.71
N TYR A 29 -1.05 -12.63 6.19
CA TYR A 29 -0.22 -11.46 6.47
C TYR A 29 -0.84 -10.53 7.53
N HIS A 30 -1.97 -10.94 8.13
CA HIS A 30 -2.69 -10.16 9.15
C HIS A 30 -3.10 -8.76 8.67
N ASP A 31 -3.68 -8.69 7.48
CA ASP A 31 -4.14 -7.43 6.91
C ASP A 31 -5.21 -6.76 7.79
N THR A 32 -5.18 -5.43 7.80
CA THR A 32 -6.33 -4.64 8.19
C THR A 32 -6.76 -3.78 7.03
N HIS A 33 -8.06 -3.57 6.88
CA HIS A 33 -8.60 -2.83 5.74
C HIS A 33 -9.79 -1.96 6.14
N LYS A 34 -10.06 -0.95 5.31
CA LYS A 34 -11.30 -0.17 5.35
C LYS A 34 -12.04 -0.25 4.03
N ILE A 35 -13.36 -0.18 4.12
CA ILE A 35 -14.25 -0.20 2.96
C ILE A 35 -15.04 1.10 2.84
N ASP A 36 -15.43 1.43 1.61
CA ASP A 36 -16.39 2.51 1.33
C ASP A 36 -17.85 2.08 1.56
N GLU A 37 -18.78 2.98 1.26
CA GLU A 37 -20.23 2.73 1.39
C GLU A 37 -20.77 1.60 0.49
N ASN A 38 -20.02 1.24 -0.56
CA ASN A 38 -20.35 0.20 -1.54
C ASN A 38 -19.62 -1.12 -1.24
N GLY A 39 -18.87 -1.19 -0.12
CA GLY A 39 -18.13 -2.39 0.27
C GLY A 39 -16.85 -2.60 -0.53
N ARG A 40 -16.30 -1.56 -1.16
CA ARG A 40 -15.00 -1.62 -1.87
C ARG A 40 -13.87 -1.27 -0.93
N VAL A 41 -12.77 -2.00 -1.02
CA VAL A 41 -11.59 -1.78 -0.20
C VAL A 41 -10.87 -0.52 -0.66
N ILE A 42 -10.76 0.45 0.25
CA ILE A 42 -10.15 1.77 0.01
C ILE A 42 -8.85 1.97 0.78
N GLU A 43 -8.63 1.19 1.84
CA GLU A 43 -7.39 1.24 2.61
C GLU A 43 -6.98 -0.15 3.01
N VAL A 44 -5.68 -0.44 2.92
CA VAL A 44 -5.08 -1.69 3.37
C VAL A 44 -3.81 -1.38 4.14
N THR A 45 -3.60 -2.08 5.24
CA THR A 45 -2.37 -2.07 6.02
C THR A 45 -1.83 -3.49 6.08
N LEU A 46 -0.61 -3.66 5.56
CA LEU A 46 0.17 -4.90 5.62
C LEU A 46 1.51 -4.57 6.28
N GLU A 47 1.65 -4.89 7.56
CA GLU A 47 2.83 -4.47 8.34
C GLU A 47 3.59 -5.67 8.89
N GLY A 48 4.91 -5.52 8.95
CA GLY A 48 5.81 -6.52 9.52
C GLY A 48 6.53 -7.38 8.47
N ARG A 49 7.62 -8.00 8.92
CA ARG A 49 8.64 -8.63 8.07
C ARG A 49 8.15 -9.83 7.26
N GLN A 50 7.05 -10.46 7.67
CA GLN A 50 6.44 -11.55 6.90
C GLN A 50 5.80 -11.07 5.59
N VAL A 51 5.54 -9.76 5.44
CA VAL A 51 5.03 -9.17 4.21
C VAL A 51 6.19 -9.02 3.23
N ASP A 52 6.17 -9.80 2.15
CA ASP A 52 7.15 -9.79 1.08
C ASP A 52 6.49 -9.46 -0.27
N ASP A 53 7.28 -9.42 -1.35
CA ASP A 53 6.77 -9.05 -2.66
C ASP A 53 5.67 -9.99 -3.17
N ALA A 54 5.58 -11.23 -2.67
CA ALA A 54 4.52 -12.16 -3.03
C ALA A 54 3.16 -11.69 -2.49
N ALA A 55 3.13 -11.09 -1.29
CA ALA A 55 1.91 -10.54 -0.70
C ALA A 55 1.25 -9.49 -1.60
N LEU A 56 2.04 -8.67 -2.29
CA LEU A 56 1.52 -7.58 -3.13
C LEU A 56 0.77 -8.06 -4.38
N ILE A 57 0.89 -9.33 -4.78
CA ILE A 57 0.12 -9.89 -5.89
C ILE A 57 -1.38 -9.84 -5.60
N HIS A 58 -1.77 -10.00 -4.34
CA HIS A 58 -3.17 -9.99 -3.93
C HIS A 58 -3.80 -8.60 -3.96
N LEU A 59 -3.00 -7.53 -3.96
CA LEU A 59 -3.50 -6.14 -4.00
C LEU A 59 -3.86 -5.67 -5.41
N GLN A 60 -3.36 -6.32 -6.46
CA GLN A 60 -3.42 -5.79 -7.84
C GLN A 60 -4.84 -5.50 -8.35
N ASN A 61 -5.84 -6.22 -7.82
CA ASN A 61 -7.24 -6.09 -8.24
C ASN A 61 -8.07 -5.18 -7.32
N LEU A 62 -7.49 -4.61 -6.26
CA LEU A 62 -8.16 -3.63 -5.41
C LEU A 62 -8.20 -2.27 -6.12
N SER A 63 -9.01 -2.17 -7.16
CA SER A 63 -8.98 -1.03 -8.08
C SER A 63 -9.32 0.30 -7.42
N GLU A 64 -10.09 0.29 -6.33
CA GLU A 64 -10.46 1.51 -5.60
C GLU A 64 -9.53 1.84 -4.42
N LEU A 65 -8.41 1.12 -4.27
CA LEU A 65 -7.48 1.34 -3.16
C LEU A 65 -6.89 2.76 -3.20
N ARG A 66 -7.09 3.51 -2.11
CA ARG A 66 -6.65 4.89 -1.93
C ARG A 66 -5.41 4.99 -1.04
N ARG A 67 -5.31 4.13 -0.02
CA ARG A 67 -4.18 4.14 0.93
C ARG A 67 -3.63 2.74 1.17
N LEU A 68 -2.30 2.65 1.18
CA LEU A 68 -1.58 1.42 1.45
C LEU A 68 -0.44 1.69 2.44
N SER A 69 -0.43 0.98 3.57
CA SER A 69 0.73 0.94 4.49
C SER A 69 1.46 -0.38 4.31
N LEU A 70 2.76 -0.31 4.04
CA LEU A 70 3.71 -1.43 3.97
C LEU A 70 4.81 -1.28 5.03
N TYR A 71 4.53 -0.57 6.13
CA TYR A 71 5.55 -0.25 7.12
C TYR A 71 6.19 -1.50 7.74
N GLY A 72 7.53 -1.50 7.83
CA GLY A 72 8.29 -2.60 8.42
C GLY A 72 8.24 -3.91 7.62
N SER A 73 7.78 -3.87 6.38
CA SER A 73 7.71 -5.03 5.49
C SER A 73 9.05 -5.32 4.81
N SER A 74 9.19 -6.53 4.29
CA SER A 74 10.37 -6.97 3.53
C SER A 74 10.24 -6.65 2.02
N ILE A 75 9.42 -5.66 1.66
CA ILE A 75 9.18 -5.27 0.26
C ILE A 75 10.45 -4.69 -0.37
N THR A 76 10.69 -5.08 -1.62
CA THR A 76 11.83 -4.65 -2.43
C THR A 76 11.38 -3.78 -3.60
N ASP A 77 12.36 -3.30 -4.39
CA ASP A 77 12.10 -2.59 -5.65
C ASP A 77 11.23 -3.40 -6.63
N GLU A 78 11.38 -4.73 -6.65
CA GLU A 78 10.56 -5.62 -7.48
C GLU A 78 9.10 -5.61 -7.01
N GLY A 79 8.87 -5.61 -5.70
CA GLY A 79 7.54 -5.50 -5.11
C GLY A 79 6.77 -4.26 -5.57
N LEU A 80 7.45 -3.11 -5.65
CA LEU A 80 6.81 -1.87 -6.11
C LEU A 80 6.23 -1.97 -7.54
N THR A 81 6.79 -2.82 -8.41
CA THR A 81 6.25 -3.03 -9.76
C THR A 81 4.82 -3.56 -9.74
N LYS A 82 4.46 -4.33 -8.70
CA LYS A 82 3.14 -4.94 -8.53
C LYS A 82 2.08 -3.92 -8.12
N LEU A 83 2.47 -2.73 -7.64
CA LEU A 83 1.54 -1.67 -7.26
C LEU A 83 1.08 -0.81 -8.45
N SER A 84 1.66 -1.00 -9.64
CA SER A 84 1.37 -0.18 -10.83
C SER A 84 -0.09 -0.25 -11.32
N GLY A 85 -0.83 -1.29 -10.95
CA GLY A 85 -2.27 -1.42 -11.24
C GLY A 85 -3.18 -0.52 -10.39
N LEU A 86 -2.66 0.00 -9.26
CA LEU A 86 -3.42 0.79 -8.29
C LEU A 86 -3.50 2.27 -8.69
N LYS A 87 -4.22 2.53 -9.78
CA LYS A 87 -4.31 3.86 -10.42
C LYS A 87 -4.87 4.97 -9.53
N TYR A 88 -5.59 4.58 -8.49
CA TYR A 88 -6.26 5.48 -7.55
C TYR A 88 -5.56 5.58 -6.20
N LEU A 89 -4.36 5.01 -6.07
CA LEU A 89 -3.60 5.11 -4.83
C LEU A 89 -3.12 6.55 -4.61
N GLU A 90 -3.56 7.14 -3.52
CA GLU A 90 -3.28 8.52 -3.11
C GLU A 90 -2.19 8.59 -2.05
N GLY A 91 -2.04 7.53 -1.26
CA GLY A 91 -1.13 7.48 -0.13
C GLY A 91 -0.42 6.15 0.01
N LEU A 92 0.90 6.20 0.16
CA LEU A 92 1.73 5.01 0.29
C LEU A 92 2.74 5.13 1.43
N GLY A 93 2.66 4.23 2.40
CA GLY A 93 3.65 4.09 3.47
C GLY A 93 4.67 3.00 3.14
N LEU A 94 5.94 3.36 3.01
CA LEU A 94 7.05 2.45 2.70
C LEU A 94 8.14 2.49 3.77
N GLY A 95 7.85 3.03 4.95
CA GLY A 95 8.85 3.15 5.99
C GLY A 95 9.39 1.78 6.43
N LYS A 96 10.70 1.72 6.69
CA LYS A 96 11.41 0.53 7.16
C LYS A 96 11.24 -0.66 6.20
N THR A 97 11.44 -0.40 4.91
CA THR A 97 11.40 -1.41 3.85
C THR A 97 12.79 -1.68 3.27
N GLN A 98 12.87 -2.55 2.25
CA GLN A 98 14.11 -2.84 1.53
C GLN A 98 14.21 -2.09 0.19
N ILE A 99 13.37 -1.06 0.00
CA ILE A 99 13.33 -0.26 -1.23
C ILE A 99 14.57 0.64 -1.31
N THR A 100 15.07 0.82 -2.52
CA THR A 100 16.22 1.67 -2.84
C THR A 100 15.80 2.83 -3.75
N ASP A 101 16.76 3.72 -4.04
CA ASP A 101 16.61 4.77 -5.06
C ASP A 101 16.06 4.26 -6.40
N HIS A 102 16.42 3.03 -6.79
CA HIS A 102 15.97 2.43 -8.04
C HIS A 102 14.46 2.12 -8.04
N GLY A 103 13.92 1.64 -6.92
CA GLY A 103 12.50 1.31 -6.81
C GLY A 103 11.58 2.52 -6.94
N LEU A 104 12.03 3.71 -6.54
CA LEU A 104 11.23 4.94 -6.59
C LEU A 104 10.77 5.31 -8.01
N ILE A 105 11.46 4.83 -9.05
CA ILE A 105 11.05 5.04 -10.45
C ILE A 105 9.65 4.46 -10.74
N HIS A 106 9.21 3.45 -9.98
CA HIS A 106 7.89 2.86 -10.14
C HIS A 106 6.79 3.76 -9.59
N LEU A 107 7.09 4.60 -8.60
CA LEU A 107 6.16 5.59 -8.04
C LEU A 107 5.94 6.77 -9.00
N GLU A 108 6.92 7.07 -9.87
CA GLU A 108 6.78 8.10 -10.91
C GLU A 108 5.59 7.83 -11.87
N LYS A 109 5.12 6.58 -11.95
CA LYS A 109 4.04 6.15 -12.83
C LYS A 109 2.66 6.09 -12.15
N MET A 110 2.55 6.57 -10.91
CA MET A 110 1.32 6.52 -10.12
C MET A 110 0.62 7.88 -10.12
N PRO A 111 -0.36 8.11 -11.02
CA PRO A 111 -0.86 9.46 -11.34
C PRO A 111 -1.73 10.09 -10.25
N SER A 112 -2.15 9.31 -9.25
CA SER A 112 -3.00 9.78 -8.15
C SER A 112 -2.22 9.96 -6.84
N LEU A 113 -0.91 9.67 -6.83
CA LEU A 113 -0.13 9.61 -5.60
C LEU A 113 0.15 11.01 -5.06
N HIS A 114 -0.45 11.36 -3.93
CA HIS A 114 -0.31 12.67 -3.29
C HIS A 114 0.72 12.68 -2.18
N TRP A 115 0.92 11.54 -1.50
CA TRP A 115 1.91 11.45 -0.46
C TRP A 115 2.57 10.08 -0.32
N VAL A 116 3.84 10.10 0.10
CA VAL A 116 4.63 8.91 0.42
C VAL A 116 5.37 9.10 1.74
N TRP A 117 5.36 8.07 2.59
CA TRP A 117 6.19 7.99 3.80
C TRP A 117 7.38 7.08 3.58
N LEU A 118 8.60 7.63 3.67
CA LEU A 118 9.88 6.95 3.46
C LEU A 118 10.75 7.02 4.73
N THR A 119 10.15 6.67 5.87
CA THR A 119 10.77 6.80 7.19
C THR A 119 11.60 5.55 7.52
N GLU A 120 12.80 5.73 8.08
CA GLU A 120 13.73 4.62 8.40
C GLU A 120 14.20 3.81 7.17
N ASP A 121 14.26 4.44 5.99
CA ASP A 121 14.77 3.83 4.74
C ASP A 121 16.15 4.40 4.38
N PRO A 122 17.26 3.90 4.97
CA PRO A 122 18.60 4.45 4.75
C PRO A 122 19.13 4.27 3.32
N GLN A 123 18.47 3.41 2.53
CA GLN A 123 18.83 3.11 1.14
C GLN A 123 18.26 4.14 0.15
N ILE A 124 17.40 5.05 0.64
CA ILE A 124 16.80 6.11 -0.18
C ILE A 124 17.52 7.43 0.09
N THR A 125 18.17 7.97 -0.92
CA THR A 125 18.91 9.23 -0.85
C THR A 125 17.98 10.43 -0.98
N ASP A 126 18.41 11.57 -0.43
CA ASP A 126 17.69 12.83 -0.59
C ASP A 126 17.59 13.24 -2.06
N GLN A 127 18.62 12.93 -2.85
CA GLN A 127 18.63 13.20 -4.29
C GLN A 127 17.55 12.41 -5.02
N ALA A 128 17.33 11.14 -4.66
CA ALA A 128 16.26 10.34 -5.25
C ALA A 128 14.87 10.87 -4.86
N VAL A 129 14.69 11.34 -3.61
CA VAL A 129 13.45 12.00 -3.19
C VAL A 129 13.19 13.29 -3.97
N GLU A 130 14.21 14.12 -4.18
CA GLU A 130 14.08 15.31 -5.02
C GLU A 130 13.70 14.98 -6.46
N ASN A 131 14.31 13.93 -7.03
CA ASN A 131 14.01 13.47 -8.38
C ASN A 131 12.57 12.96 -8.49
N LEU A 132 12.11 12.18 -7.49
CA LEU A 132 10.75 11.70 -7.41
C LEU A 132 9.75 12.86 -7.37
N LYS A 133 9.99 13.88 -6.53
CA LYS A 133 9.13 15.08 -6.43
C LYS A 133 9.04 15.86 -7.75
N LYS A 134 10.14 15.93 -8.52
CA LYS A 134 10.17 16.63 -9.81
C LYS A 134 9.40 15.89 -10.91
N LYS A 135 9.39 14.56 -10.87
CA LYS A 135 8.88 13.72 -11.98
C LYS A 135 7.51 13.12 -11.74
N ALA A 136 7.22 12.65 -10.53
CA ALA A 136 6.01 11.87 -10.25
C ALA A 136 4.78 12.75 -10.46
N LEU A 137 4.62 13.82 -9.67
CA LEU A 137 3.55 14.81 -9.83
C LEU A 137 3.95 16.13 -9.13
N PRO A 138 3.68 17.30 -9.74
CA PRO A 138 3.76 18.57 -9.02
C PRO A 138 2.75 18.56 -7.86
N GLY A 139 3.25 18.53 -6.62
CA GLY A 139 2.43 18.46 -5.40
C GLY A 139 2.60 17.18 -4.58
N LEU A 140 3.37 16.19 -5.04
CA LEU A 140 3.71 15.02 -4.25
C LEU A 140 4.44 15.42 -2.96
N THR A 141 3.87 15.07 -1.81
CA THR A 141 4.46 15.29 -0.50
C THR A 141 5.20 14.03 -0.04
N VAL A 142 6.51 14.13 0.15
CA VAL A 142 7.32 13.04 0.70
C VAL A 142 7.68 13.37 2.14
N TYR A 143 7.35 12.48 3.06
CA TYR A 143 7.76 12.58 4.46
C TYR A 143 8.89 11.59 4.74
N ARG A 144 9.82 12.01 5.60
CA ARG A 144 11.02 11.28 6.00
C ARG A 144 11.00 11.13 7.51
#